data_AF-X1V6X4-F1
#
_entry.id   AF-X1V6X4-F1
#
_cell.length_a   1.000
_cell.length_b   1.000
_cell.length_c   1.000
_cell.angle_alpha   90.00
_cell.angle_beta   90.00
_cell.angle_gamma   90.00
#
_symmetry.space_group_name_H-M   'P 1'
#
loop_
_entity.id
_entity.type
_entity.pdbx_description
1 polymer ?
#
loop_
_entity_poly.entity_id
_entity_poly.type
_entity_poly.pdbx_seq_one_letter_code
_entity_poly.pdbx_strand_id
1 'polypeptide(L)'
;MTRDKGNDVRLGHTELLELKRWNTPTIYNGWEQITTRDGARECFNLEVCRDFMPQMGPMVGRAVTVVVEPSNPEHVQTNREAWSEYRRYV
;
A
#
# COMPACT_ATOMS: atom_id res chain seq x y z
N MET A 1 -22.81 -6.54 -4.74
CA MET A 1 -21.50 -6.50 -4.05
C MET A 1 -21.48 -5.25 -3.19
N THR A 2 -21.96 -5.39 -1.95
CA THR A 2 -22.21 -4.27 -1.03
C THR A 2 -20.85 -3.83 -0.48
N ARG A 3 -20.37 -2.65 -0.87
CA ARG A 3 -19.19 -2.05 -0.25
C ARG A 3 -19.55 -1.77 1.21
N ASP A 4 -18.89 -2.47 2.10
CA ASP A 4 -18.93 -2.19 3.53
C ASP A 4 -18.50 -0.73 3.73
N LYS A 5 -19.37 0.09 4.32
CA LYS A 5 -19.08 1.49 4.66
C LYS A 5 -18.23 1.52 5.94
N GLY A 6 -17.05 0.90 5.86
CA GLY A 6 -15.98 1.14 6.82
C GLY A 6 -15.52 2.58 6.65
N ASN A 7 -15.61 3.34 7.74
CA ASN A 7 -15.21 4.75 7.88
C ASN A 7 -14.00 5.10 6.99
N ASP A 8 -14.15 6.04 6.03
CA ASP A 8 -13.08 6.53 5.14
C ASP A 8 -12.10 7.41 5.93
N VAL A 9 -11.47 6.83 6.96
CA VAL A 9 -10.46 7.50 7.78
C VAL A 9 -9.13 7.37 7.07
N ARG A 10 -9.03 8.09 5.95
CA ARG A 10 -7.76 8.32 5.28
C ARG A 10 -6.89 9.18 6.19
N LEU A 11 -5.84 8.60 6.78
CA LEU A 11 -4.85 9.33 7.59
C LEU A 11 -4.42 10.62 6.91
N GLY A 12 -4.63 11.78 7.52
CA GLY A 12 -4.22 13.08 7.01
C GLY A 12 -2.71 13.16 6.80
N HIS A 13 -2.26 14.20 6.09
CA HIS A 13 -0.83 14.39 5.79
C HIS A 13 0.02 14.44 7.08
N THR A 14 -0.43 15.15 8.10
CA THR A 14 0.25 15.25 9.39
C THR A 14 0.36 13.89 10.09
N GLU A 15 -0.68 13.07 10.07
CA GLU A 15 -0.66 11.73 10.67
C GLU A 15 0.33 10.81 9.95
N LEU A 16 0.44 10.91 8.62
CA LEU A 16 1.47 10.21 7.87
C LEU A 16 2.87 10.66 8.28
N LEU A 17 3.11 11.97 8.44
CA LEU A 17 4.42 12.48 8.87
C LEU A 17 4.80 12.01 10.28
N GLU A 18 3.85 11.91 11.20
CA GLU A 18 4.09 11.33 12.52
C GLU A 18 4.42 9.84 12.43
N LEU A 19 3.72 9.10 11.55
CA LEU A 19 4.02 7.69 11.32
C LEU A 19 5.43 7.48 10.72
N LYS A 20 5.89 8.38 9.85
CA LYS A 20 7.24 8.34 9.23
C LYS A 20 8.38 8.42 10.25
N ARG A 21 8.13 8.92 11.46
CA ARG A 21 9.15 9.02 12.52
C ARG A 21 9.59 7.65 13.05
N TRP A 22 8.81 6.62 12.81
CA TRP A 22 9.05 5.25 13.28
C TRP A 22 9.55 4.36 12.15
N ASN A 23 10.36 3.36 12.52
CA ASN A 23 10.83 2.34 11.57
C ASN A 23 9.83 1.17 11.46
N THR A 24 9.97 0.37 10.40
CA THR A 24 9.07 -0.76 10.11
C THR A 24 8.97 -1.75 11.29
N PRO A 25 10.07 -2.20 11.94
CA PRO A 25 9.97 -3.07 13.11
C PRO A 25 9.17 -2.47 14.28
N THR A 26 9.37 -1.19 14.61
CA THR A 26 8.66 -0.54 15.71
C THR A 26 7.15 -0.48 15.44
N ILE A 27 6.75 -0.13 14.21
CA ILE A 27 5.33 -0.11 13.83
C ILE A 27 4.73 -1.52 13.87
N TYR A 28 5.43 -2.51 13.33
CA TYR A 28 4.96 -3.89 13.32
C TYR A 28 4.76 -4.44 14.74
N ASN A 29 5.74 -4.27 15.62
CA ASN A 29 5.66 -4.73 17.00
C ASN A 29 4.51 -4.06 17.78
N GLY A 30 4.27 -2.77 17.56
CA GLY A 30 3.15 -2.05 18.17
C GLY A 30 1.81 -2.56 17.63
N TRP A 31 1.71 -2.78 16.32
CA TRP A 31 0.52 -3.33 15.68
C TRP A 31 0.19 -4.75 16.17
N GLU A 32 1.20 -5.61 16.31
CA GLU A 32 1.04 -6.97 16.85
C GLU A 32 0.46 -6.93 18.28
N GLN A 33 0.93 -6.01 19.12
CA GLN A 33 0.46 -5.90 20.51
C GLN A 33 -0.99 -5.41 20.65
N ILE A 34 -1.49 -4.63 19.69
CA ILE A 34 -2.84 -4.04 19.75
C ILE A 34 -3.87 -4.79 18.90
N THR A 35 -3.47 -5.87 18.21
CA THR A 35 -4.35 -6.67 17.36
C THR A 35 -4.31 -8.15 17.74
N THR A 36 -5.34 -8.90 17.32
CA THR A 36 -5.37 -10.37 17.44
C THR A 36 -5.09 -11.05 16.09
N ARG A 37 -4.36 -10.35 15.21
CA ARG A 37 -4.12 -10.74 13.82
C ARG A 37 -2.94 -11.72 13.73
N ASP A 38 -2.87 -12.50 12.66
CA ASP A 38 -1.79 -13.46 12.47
C ASP A 38 -0.49 -12.76 12.03
N GLY A 39 0.43 -12.58 12.99
CA GLY A 39 1.73 -11.96 12.76
C GLY A 39 2.69 -12.77 11.87
N ALA A 40 2.31 -13.97 11.42
CA ALA A 40 3.07 -14.75 10.44
C ALA A 40 2.43 -14.75 9.04
N ARG A 41 1.30 -14.05 8.85
CA ARG A 41 0.57 -14.04 7.57
C ARG A 41 0.05 -12.68 7.13
N GLU A 42 -0.05 -11.71 8.03
CA GLU A 42 -0.71 -10.44 7.77
C GLU A 42 0.25 -9.26 7.94
N CYS A 43 -0.01 -8.16 7.23
CA CYS A 43 0.64 -6.86 7.44
C CYS A 43 2.16 -6.79 7.18
N PHE A 44 2.71 -7.74 6.42
CA PHE A 44 4.03 -7.66 5.81
C PHE A 44 4.03 -8.32 4.42
N ASN A 45 5.12 -8.16 3.66
CA ASN A 45 5.25 -8.76 2.33
C ASN A 45 5.48 -10.27 2.46
N LEU A 46 4.56 -11.08 1.89
CA LEU A 46 4.67 -12.54 1.89
C LEU A 46 5.86 -13.04 1.06
N GLU A 47 6.19 -12.29 0.01
CA GLU A 47 7.35 -12.53 -0.83
C GLU A 47 8.53 -11.67 -0.38
N VAL A 48 9.74 -12.14 -0.69
CA VAL A 48 10.96 -11.41 -0.35
C VAL A 48 10.94 -10.02 -1.01
N CYS A 49 10.90 -8.99 -0.19
CA CYS A 49 11.00 -7.60 -0.61
C CYS A 49 12.38 -7.05 -0.25
N ARG A 50 13.07 -6.47 -1.23
CA ARG A 50 14.39 -5.85 -1.04
C ARG A 50 14.27 -4.34 -1.16
N ASP A 51 14.77 -3.63 -0.15
CA ASP A 51 14.97 -2.19 -0.22
C ASP A 51 16.24 -1.90 -1.02
N PHE A 52 16.09 -1.21 -2.15
CA PHE A 52 17.19 -0.79 -3.01
C PHE A 52 17.68 0.63 -2.70
N MET A 53 17.01 1.35 -1.80
CA MET A 53 17.32 2.73 -1.43
C MET A 53 17.34 2.95 0.09
N PRO A 54 18.08 2.13 0.87
CA PRO A 54 18.06 2.18 2.33
C PRO A 54 18.51 3.54 2.91
N GLN A 55 19.31 4.31 2.17
CA GLN A 55 19.76 5.65 2.58
C GLN A 55 18.63 6.68 2.68
N MET A 56 17.47 6.42 2.08
CA MET A 56 16.31 7.31 2.16
C MET A 56 15.59 7.22 3.52
N GLY A 57 15.93 6.21 4.33
CA GLY A 57 15.27 5.94 5.61
C GLY A 57 13.82 5.46 5.45
N PRO A 58 13.08 5.37 6.57
CA PRO A 58 11.68 4.95 6.56
C PRO A 58 10.80 5.84 5.68
N MET A 59 9.89 5.20 4.94
CA MET A 59 8.93 5.86 4.06
C MET A 59 7.51 5.48 4.43
N VAL A 60 6.58 6.41 4.20
CA VAL A 60 5.16 6.25 4.49
C VAL A 60 4.35 6.72 3.29
N GLY A 61 3.18 6.11 3.08
CA GLY A 61 2.28 6.51 2.02
C GLY A 61 0.93 5.82 2.14
N ARG A 62 0.01 6.19 1.24
CA ARG A 62 -1.25 5.48 1.07
C ARG A 62 -1.06 4.38 0.03
N ALA A 63 -1.59 3.19 0.30
CA ALA A 63 -1.61 2.13 -0.68
C ALA A 63 -2.60 2.47 -1.81
N VAL A 64 -2.08 2.63 -3.02
CA VAL A 64 -2.86 2.63 -4.26
C VAL A 64 -2.55 1.31 -4.95
N THR A 65 -3.50 0.38 -4.92
CA THR A 65 -3.31 -0.98 -5.41
C THR A 65 -3.62 -1.08 -6.91
N VAL A 66 -2.77 -1.80 -7.65
CA VAL A 66 -2.98 -2.12 -9.06
C VAL A 66 -2.82 -3.62 -9.29
N VAL A 67 -3.48 -4.14 -10.32
CA VAL A 67 -3.24 -5.49 -10.83
C VAL A 67 -2.37 -5.34 -12.07
N VAL A 68 -1.30 -6.12 -12.16
CA VAL A 68 -0.35 -6.08 -13.28
C VAL A 68 -0.43 -7.41 -14.02
N GLU A 69 -0.81 -7.36 -15.29
CA GLU A 69 -0.93 -8.53 -16.17
C GLU A 69 -0.07 -8.29 -17.43
N PRO A 70 1.21 -8.72 -17.42
CA PRO A 70 2.10 -8.51 -18.55
C PRO A 70 1.62 -9.22 -19.82
N SER A 71 1.82 -8.59 -20.96
CA SER A 71 1.55 -9.17 -22.30
C SER A 71 0.10 -9.55 -22.58
N ASN A 72 -0.88 -9.12 -21.76
CA ASN A 72 -2.29 -9.31 -22.08
C ASN A 72 -2.75 -8.27 -23.14
N PRO A 73 -3.05 -8.69 -24.39
CA PRO A 73 -3.42 -7.76 -25.45
C PRO A 73 -4.80 -7.13 -25.23
N GLU A 74 -5.66 -7.72 -24.40
CA GLU A 74 -7.01 -7.21 -24.12
C GLU A 74 -6.98 -5.82 -23.47
N HIS A 75 -5.97 -5.50 -22.65
CA HIS A 75 -5.87 -4.19 -22.00
C HIS A 75 -5.83 -3.04 -23.01
N VAL A 76 -5.00 -3.17 -24.04
CA VAL A 76 -4.84 -2.14 -25.08
C VAL A 76 -6.03 -2.14 -26.03
N GLN A 77 -6.62 -3.29 -26.32
CA GLN A 77 -7.79 -3.40 -27.19
C GLN A 77 -9.05 -2.79 -26.55
N THR A 78 -9.23 -3.01 -25.24
CA THR A 78 -10.44 -2.60 -24.51
C THR A 78 -10.37 -1.14 -24.08
N ASN A 79 -9.20 -0.66 -23.62
CA ASN A 79 -9.04 0.73 -23.21
C ASN A 79 -7.64 1.27 -23.56
N ARG A 80 -7.56 1.95 -24.71
CA ARG A 80 -6.32 2.61 -25.17
C ARG A 80 -5.89 3.76 -24.26
N GLU A 81 -6.80 4.35 -23.48
CA GLU A 81 -6.55 5.51 -22.61
C GLU A 81 -6.27 5.12 -21.15
N ALA A 82 -6.19 3.82 -20.83
CA ALA A 82 -6.02 3.33 -19.45
C ALA A 82 -4.84 4.00 -18.73
N TRP A 83 -3.73 4.25 -19.43
CA TRP A 83 -2.58 4.96 -18.87
C TRP A 83 -2.85 6.43 -18.56
N SER A 84 -3.58 7.12 -19.44
CA SER A 84 -3.99 8.52 -19.26
C SER A 84 -4.94 8.66 -18.07
N GLU A 85 -5.87 7.72 -17.92
CA GLU A 85 -6.82 7.66 -16.82
C GLU A 85 -6.14 7.38 -15.48
N TYR A 86 -5.24 6.39 -15.44
CA TYR A 86 -4.47 6.07 -14.24
C TYR A 86 -3.69 7.30 -13.74
N ARG A 87 -2.95 7.98 -14.62
CA ARG A 87 -2.16 9.18 -14.26
C ARG A 87 -3.00 10.36 -13.79
N ARG A 88 -4.29 10.41 -14.15
CA ARG A 88 -5.22 11.44 -13.66
C ARG A 88 -5.72 11.13 -12.26
N TYR A 89 -5.75 9.85 -11.89
CA TYR A 89 -6.25 9.38 -10.61
C TYR A 89 -5.22 9.52 -9.48
N VAL A 90 -3.94 9.19 -9.75
CA VAL A 90 -2.83 9.36 -8.80
C VAL A 90 -2.35 10.79 -8.71
#